data_AF-A0A1V5LQ41-F1
#
_entry.id   AF-A0A1V5LQ41-F1
#
_cell.length_a   1.000
_cell.length_b   1.000
_cell.length_c   1.000
_cell.angle_alpha   90.00
_cell.angle_beta   90.00
_cell.angle_gamma   90.00
#
_symmetry.space_group_name_H-M   'P 1'
#
loop_
_entity.id
_entity.type
_entity.pdbx_description
1 polymer ?
#
loop_
_entity_poly.entity_id
_entity_poly.type
_entity_poly.pdbx_seq_one_letter_code
_entity_poly.pdbx_strand_id
1 'polypeptide(L)'
;MREHAAPNTYLAITGDHSTPVLAGDHTGEPLPLVIWGPHVRPDQVAACGERPAARGSLHRTRGTDLLKLLMSLTLRAEKFGA
;
A
#
# COMPACT_ATOMS: atom_id res chain seq x y z
N MET A 1 8.14 8.93 -12.68
CA MET A 1 8.20 9.04 -11.20
C MET A 1 9.62 9.08 -10.67
N ARG A 2 10.52 8.18 -11.11
CA ARG A 2 11.91 8.10 -10.59
C ARG A 2 12.73 9.39 -10.76
N GLU A 3 12.45 10.20 -11.76
CA GLU A 3 13.21 11.43 -12.06
C GLU A 3 12.88 12.62 -11.15
N HIS A 4 11.75 12.59 -10.44
CA HIS A 4 11.29 13.72 -9.61
C HIS A 4 11.26 13.42 -8.11
N ALA A 5 11.37 12.16 -7.71
CA ALA A 5 11.41 11.78 -6.29
C ALA A 5 12.84 11.90 -5.77
N ALA A 6 13.01 12.53 -4.59
CA ALA A 6 14.29 12.54 -3.91
C ALA A 6 14.77 11.11 -3.61
N PRO A 7 16.09 10.87 -3.49
CA PRO A 7 16.61 9.57 -3.06
C PRO A 7 15.95 9.12 -1.75
N ASN A 8 15.71 7.82 -1.61
CA ASN A 8 15.04 7.23 -0.42
C ASN A 8 13.61 7.73 -0.13
N THR A 9 12.90 8.22 -1.15
CA THR A 9 11.46 8.50 -1.05
C THR A 9 10.65 7.21 -1.19
N TYR A 10 9.68 7.02 -0.29
CA TYR A 10 8.69 5.96 -0.34
C TYR A 10 7.31 6.60 -0.41
N LEU A 11 6.43 6.00 -1.19
CA LEU A 11 5.06 6.46 -1.40
C LEU A 11 4.12 5.29 -1.10
N ALA A 12 3.12 5.55 -0.27
CA ALA A 12 1.97 4.67 -0.11
C ALA A 12 0.71 5.45 -0.45
N ILE A 13 -0.16 4.86 -1.27
CA ILE A 13 -1.45 5.43 -1.67
C ILE A 13 -2.53 4.40 -1.35
N THR A 14 -3.54 4.83 -0.60
CA THR A 14 -4.76 4.09 -0.28
C THR A 14 -5.81 5.10 0.18
N GLY A 15 -7.08 4.70 0.26
CA GLY A 15 -8.07 5.40 1.09
C GLY A 15 -7.98 4.95 2.55
N ASP A 16 -8.76 5.59 3.42
CA ASP A 16 -9.02 5.18 4.80
C ASP A 16 -10.28 4.31 4.93
N HIS A 17 -11.29 4.54 4.08
CA HIS A 17 -12.49 3.70 3.96
C HIS A 17 -13.09 3.72 2.53
N SER A 18 -14.00 2.78 2.25
CA SER A 18 -14.78 2.75 1.00
C SER A 18 -16.04 3.60 1.14
N THR A 19 -16.40 4.36 0.10
CA THR A 19 -17.64 5.15 0.02
C THR A 19 -18.26 5.01 -1.37
N PRO A 20 -18.85 3.83 -1.69
CA PRO A 20 -19.42 3.59 -3.00
C PRO A 20 -20.65 4.46 -3.26
N VAL A 21 -20.78 4.98 -4.48
CA VAL A 21 -21.87 5.87 -4.91
C VAL A 21 -23.26 5.28 -4.62
N LEU A 22 -23.43 3.97 -4.82
CA LEU A 22 -24.72 3.29 -4.58
C LEU A 22 -25.11 3.20 -3.10
N ALA A 23 -24.13 3.20 -2.19
CA ALA A 23 -24.41 3.19 -0.75
C ALA A 23 -24.63 4.61 -0.22
N GLY A 24 -23.91 5.60 -0.77
CA GLY A 24 -23.94 6.98 -0.28
C GLY A 24 -23.36 7.16 1.13
N ASP A 25 -22.74 6.11 1.68
CA ASP A 25 -22.17 6.07 3.02
C ASP A 25 -20.95 5.12 3.03
N HIS A 26 -20.27 5.04 4.17
CA HIS A 26 -19.09 4.21 4.36
C HIS A 26 -19.45 2.73 4.37
N THR A 27 -18.61 1.93 3.74
CA THR A 27 -18.79 0.48 3.64
C THR A 27 -17.50 -0.29 3.94
N GLY A 28 -17.61 -1.61 4.12
CA GLY A 28 -16.54 -2.47 4.65
C GLY A 28 -15.63 -3.13 3.60
N GLU A 29 -15.77 -2.79 2.33
CA GLU A 29 -14.97 -3.33 1.23
C GLU A 29 -13.50 -2.89 1.38
N PRO A 30 -12.55 -3.79 1.04
CA PRO A 30 -11.13 -3.46 1.11
C PRO A 30 -10.77 -2.38 0.08
N LEU A 31 -9.73 -1.60 0.40
CA LEU A 31 -9.22 -0.53 -0.44
C LEU A 31 -8.00 -0.98 -1.26
N PRO A 32 -7.81 -0.42 -2.46
CA PRO A 32 -6.57 -0.60 -3.18
C PRO A 32 -5.41 0.07 -2.42
N LEU A 33 -4.34 -0.68 -2.19
CA LEU A 33 -3.09 -0.17 -1.61
C LEU A 33 -1.96 -0.29 -2.63
N VAL A 34 -1.31 0.83 -2.93
CA VAL A 34 -0.10 0.89 -3.75
C VAL A 34 1.06 1.34 -2.89
N ILE A 35 2.19 0.64 -2.97
CA ILE A 35 3.45 1.04 -2.35
C ILE A 35 4.52 1.15 -3.44
N TRP A 36 5.23 2.26 -3.46
CA TRP A 36 6.32 2.52 -4.39
C TRP A 36 7.53 3.08 -3.64
N GLY A 37 8.73 2.67 -4.04
CA GLY A 37 9.97 3.18 -3.47
C GLY A 37 11.11 2.19 -3.63
N PRO A 38 12.29 2.50 -3.07
CA PRO A 38 13.38 1.54 -2.94
C PRO A 38 12.93 0.28 -2.17
N HIS A 39 13.60 -0.85 -2.38
CA HIS A 39 13.35 -2.14 -1.70
C HIS A 39 11.96 -2.78 -1.88
N VAL A 40 10.98 -2.06 -2.44
CA VAL A 40 9.70 -2.64 -2.84
C VAL A 40 9.96 -3.68 -3.91
N ARG A 41 9.45 -4.90 -3.69
CA ARG A 41 9.43 -5.95 -4.72
C ARG A 41 8.21 -5.73 -5.61
N PRO A 42 8.38 -5.29 -6.87
CA PRO A 42 7.24 -5.09 -7.77
C PRO A 42 6.59 -6.44 -8.11
N ASP A 43 5.27 -6.44 -8.20
CA ASP A 43 4.49 -7.55 -8.76
C ASP A 43 4.17 -7.29 -10.24
N GLN A 44 3.26 -8.08 -10.83
CA GLN A 44 2.86 -7.96 -12.23
C GLN A 44 1.69 -6.99 -12.45
N VAL A 45 1.19 -6.32 -11.41
CA VAL A 45 0.06 -5.41 -11.50
C VAL A 45 0.52 -4.06 -12.09
N ALA A 46 -0.09 -3.68 -13.21
CA ALA A 46 0.29 -2.47 -13.96
C ALA A 46 -0.68 -1.28 -13.80
N ALA A 47 -1.74 -1.42 -12.99
CA ALA A 47 -2.77 -0.39 -12.80
C ALA A 47 -3.25 -0.35 -11.35
N CYS A 48 -3.69 0.83 -10.90
CA CYS A 48 -4.32 1.02 -9.59
C CYS A 48 -5.85 0.95 -9.72
N GLY A 49 -6.50 0.22 -8.82
CA GLY A 49 -7.94 0.04 -8.75
C GLY A 49 -8.30 -1.21 -7.93
N GLU A 50 -9.58 -1.41 -7.62
CA GLU A 50 -10.04 -2.48 -6.73
C GLU A 50 -9.71 -3.88 -7.31
N ARG A 51 -9.96 -4.09 -8.61
CA ARG A 51 -9.71 -5.40 -9.26
C ARG A 51 -8.21 -5.68 -9.47
N PRO A 52 -7.38 -4.74 -9.95
CA PRO A 52 -5.94 -4.94 -9.99
C PRO A 52 -5.32 -5.18 -8.61
N ALA A 53 -5.73 -4.43 -7.58
CA ALA A 53 -5.21 -4.58 -6.22
C ALA A 53 -5.50 -5.97 -5.62
N ALA A 54 -6.64 -6.59 -5.96
CA ALA A 54 -6.95 -7.96 -5.55
C ALA A 54 -5.97 -9.02 -6.11
N ARG A 55 -5.15 -8.68 -7.13
CA ARG A 55 -4.12 -9.55 -7.71
C ARG A 55 -2.70 -9.17 -7.27
N GLY A 56 -2.56 -8.10 -6.49
CA GLY A 56 -1.26 -7.59 -6.05
C GLY A 56 -0.64 -8.45 -4.95
N SER A 57 0.69 -8.42 -4.83
CA SER A 57 1.44 -9.23 -3.86
C SER A 57 1.26 -8.80 -2.41
N LEU A 58 0.65 -7.62 -2.17
CA LEU A 58 0.30 -7.15 -0.82
C LEU A 58 -0.94 -7.86 -0.25
N HIS A 59 -1.67 -8.61 -1.08
CA HIS A 59 -2.89 -9.34 -0.68
C HIS A 59 -3.85 -8.43 0.12
N ARG A 60 -4.50 -8.97 1.16
CA ARG A 60 -5.38 -8.21 2.05
C ARG A 60 -4.62 -7.81 3.32
N THR A 61 -4.20 -6.56 3.38
CA THR A 61 -3.49 -5.97 4.53
C THR A 61 -4.46 -5.16 5.40
N ARG A 62 -4.21 -5.07 6.72
CA ARG A 62 -4.96 -4.20 7.62
C ARG A 62 -4.35 -2.80 7.61
N GLY A 63 -5.17 -1.75 7.71
CA GLY A 63 -4.69 -0.36 7.78
C GLY A 63 -3.66 -0.13 8.90
N THR A 64 -3.83 -0.81 10.04
CA THR A 64 -2.90 -0.77 11.19
C THR A 64 -1.51 -1.34 10.91
N ASP A 65 -1.35 -2.12 9.84
CA ASP A 65 -0.06 -2.75 9.49
C ASP A 65 0.70 -1.97 8.42
N LEU A 66 0.07 -0.96 7.79
CA LEU A 66 0.69 -0.17 6.73
C LEU A 66 1.97 0.54 7.20
N LEU A 67 1.93 1.23 8.34
CA LEU A 67 3.11 1.91 8.87
C LEU A 67 4.22 0.92 9.24
N LYS A 68 3.89 -0.25 9.78
CA LYS A 68 4.88 -1.29 10.09
C LYS A 68 5.57 -1.79 8.81
N LEU A 69 4.80 -2.03 7.75
CA LEU A 69 5.33 -2.41 6.45
C LEU A 69 6.26 -1.34 5.88
N LEU A 70 5.89 -0.06 5.98
CA LEU A 70 6.73 1.07 5.56
C LEU A 70 8.01 1.20 6.40
N MET A 71 7.94 0.97 7.71
CA MET A 71 9.13 0.94 8.57
C MET A 71 10.09 -0.18 8.15
N SER A 72 9.57 -1.37 7.83
CA SER A 72 10.39 -2.47 7.31
C SER A 72 11.03 -2.13 5.96
N LEU A 73 10.27 -1.57 5.02
CA LEU A 73 10.79 -1.18 3.70
C LEU A 73 11.85 -0.07 3.77
N THR A 74 11.69 0.84 4.73
CA THR A 74 12.64 1.94 4.97
C THR A 74 13.83 1.55 5.84
N LEU A 75 13.94 0.27 6.23
CA LEU A 75 15.00 -0.26 7.10
C LEU A 75 15.06 0.42 8.47
N ARG A 76 13.89 0.84 8.99
CA ARG A 76 13.71 1.46 10.31
C ARG A 76 13.02 0.57 11.33
N ALA A 77 12.52 -0.58 10.90
CA ALA A 77 11.96 -1.56 11.81
C ALA A 77 13.07 -2.27 12.59
N GLU A 78 12.89 -2.40 13.89
CA GLU A 78 13.77 -3.21 14.74
C GLU A 78 13.28 -4.65 14.77
N LYS A 79 14.24 -5.59 14.84
CA LYS A 79 13.94 -7.00 15.05
C LYS A 79 13.47 -7.20 16.48
N PHE A 80 12.38 -7.96 16.67
CA PHE A 80 11.91 -8.35 18.00
C PHE A 80 12.53 -9.69 18.41
N GLY A 81 13.30 -9.70 19.51
CA GLY A 81 14.14 -10.83 19.90
C GLY A 81 15.35 -11.02 18.97
N ALA A 82 16.14 -12.09 19.21
CA ALA A 82 17.33 -12.55 18.47
C ALA A 82 18.44 -11.53 18.17
#